data_AF-A0A3D0RCK5-F1
#
_entry.id   AF-A0A3D0RCK5-F1
#
_cell.length_a   1.000
_cell.length_b   1.000
_cell.length_c   1.000
_cell.angle_alpha   90.00
_cell.angle_beta   90.00
_cell.angle_gamma   90.00
#
_symmetry.space_group_name_H-M   'P 1'
#
loop_
_entity.id
_entity.type
_entity.pdbx_description
1 polymer ?
#
loop_
_entity_poly.entity_id
_entity_poly.type
_entity_poly.pdbx_seq_one_letter_code
_entity_poly.pdbx_strand_id
1 'polypeptide(L)'
;MSSRPSHTSRANGPVVLCIMDGWGHREETAHNAVALAATPAVDALAERWPTSLLAASGADVGLPDGQVGNSEVGHMNIGAGRIVMQDLPRLNAACKDGSLAAHADLQAIAKKTAACGARIHVMGLLSSGGVHAHTDHFHAVVEGLVAAGGEVIIHGFTDGRDV
;
A
#
# COMPACT_ATOMS: atom_id res chain seq x y z
N MET A 1 -3.27 -17.15 -38.19
CA MET A 1 -2.27 -17.41 -37.14
C MET A 1 -1.31 -16.23 -37.13
N SER A 2 -1.54 -15.25 -36.24
CA SER A 2 -0.71 -14.04 -36.14
C SER A 2 0.48 -14.35 -35.24
N SER A 3 1.68 -14.38 -35.82
CA SER A 3 2.94 -14.57 -35.10
C SER A 3 3.20 -13.36 -34.21
N ARG A 4 3.26 -13.58 -32.89
CA ARG A 4 3.80 -12.58 -31.95
C ARG A 4 5.21 -12.18 -32.40
N PRO A 5 5.56 -10.89 -32.43
CA PRO A 5 6.93 -10.48 -32.69
C PRO A 5 7.83 -11.02 -31.58
N SER A 6 8.90 -11.71 -31.97
CA SER A 6 9.93 -12.19 -31.06
C SER A 6 10.73 -11.00 -30.51
N HIS A 7 10.56 -10.69 -29.22
CA HIS A 7 11.44 -9.75 -28.53
C HIS A 7 12.82 -10.38 -28.30
N THR A 8 13.66 -10.35 -29.33
CA THR A 8 15.09 -10.65 -29.21
C THR A 8 15.90 -9.41 -29.54
N SER A 9 16.04 -8.52 -28.56
CA SER A 9 17.21 -7.66 -28.46
C SER A 9 17.76 -7.81 -27.04
N ARG A 10 18.61 -8.82 -26.83
CA ARG A 10 19.37 -8.91 -25.58
C ARG A 10 20.42 -7.80 -25.60
N ALA A 11 20.14 -6.71 -24.90
CA ALA A 11 21.19 -5.82 -24.45
C ALA A 11 22.05 -6.61 -23.45
N ASN A 12 23.23 -7.05 -23.88
CA ASN A 12 24.14 -7.91 -23.11
C ASN A 12 25.07 -7.10 -22.19
N GLY A 13 24.52 -6.15 -21.44
CA GLY A 13 25.27 -5.33 -20.48
C GLY A 13 24.51 -5.21 -19.17
N PRO A 14 25.19 -4.82 -18.07
CA PRO A 14 24.51 -4.54 -16.81
C PRO A 14 23.48 -3.43 -17.02
N VAL A 15 22.28 -3.62 -16.47
CA VAL A 15 21.23 -2.61 -16.41
C VAL A 15 21.21 -2.03 -15.01
N VAL A 16 21.25 -0.71 -14.89
CA VAL A 16 21.15 0.01 -13.63
C VAL A 16 19.80 0.72 -13.57
N LEU A 17 18.99 0.36 -12.58
CA LEU A 17 17.82 1.15 -12.19
C LEU A 17 18.23 2.10 -11.06
N CYS A 18 18.23 3.40 -11.33
CA CYS A 18 18.51 4.42 -10.33
C CYS A 18 17.19 5.07 -9.88
N ILE A 19 16.87 4.95 -8.59
CA ILE A 19 15.67 5.53 -7.99
C ILE A 19 16.08 6.79 -7.22
N MET A 20 15.65 7.96 -7.72
CA MET A 20 15.84 9.24 -7.04
C MET A 20 14.63 9.48 -6.12
N ASP A 21 14.74 9.06 -4.85
CA ASP A 21 13.63 9.15 -3.90
C ASP A 21 13.17 10.61 -3.69
N GLY A 22 11.86 10.85 -3.75
CA GLY A 22 11.28 12.19 -3.68
C GLY A 22 11.49 13.10 -4.90
N TRP A 23 12.01 12.59 -6.02
CA TRP A 23 12.25 13.37 -7.24
C TRP A 23 11.06 13.34 -8.21
N GLY A 24 10.23 14.38 -8.20
CA GLY A 24 9.05 14.51 -9.06
C GLY A 24 9.22 15.48 -10.24
N HIS A 25 8.26 15.44 -11.18
CA HIS A 25 8.13 16.43 -12.25
C HIS A 25 6.95 17.37 -11.98
N ARG A 26 7.20 18.67 -12.11
CA ARG A 26 6.20 19.74 -11.99
C ARG A 26 6.63 20.93 -12.83
N GLU A 27 5.75 21.42 -13.69
CA GLU A 27 6.04 22.52 -14.64
C GLU A 27 6.33 23.86 -13.93
N GLU A 28 5.63 24.13 -12.84
CA GLU A 28 5.81 25.37 -12.08
C GLU A 28 7.16 25.37 -11.32
N THR A 29 7.90 26.46 -11.45
CA THR A 29 9.26 26.61 -10.88
C THR A 29 9.27 27.25 -9.49
N ALA A 30 8.21 27.96 -9.10
CA ALA A 30 8.12 28.58 -7.78
C ALA A 30 8.23 27.52 -6.69
N HIS A 31 9.16 27.67 -5.73
CA HIS A 31 9.37 26.68 -4.67
C HIS A 31 9.61 25.24 -5.18
N ASN A 32 10.20 25.08 -6.36
CA ASN A 32 10.50 23.78 -6.96
C ASN A 32 12.00 23.50 -6.90
N ALA A 33 12.44 22.76 -5.90
CA ALA A 33 13.86 22.48 -5.71
C ALA A 33 14.50 21.72 -6.89
N VAL A 34 13.74 20.82 -7.54
CA VAL A 34 14.21 20.07 -8.72
C VAL A 34 14.46 21.02 -9.90
N ALA A 35 13.51 21.90 -10.20
CA ALA A 35 13.64 22.85 -11.31
C ALA A 35 14.64 23.99 -11.05
N LEU A 36 14.90 24.32 -9.79
CA LEU A 36 15.81 25.40 -9.39
C LEU A 36 17.25 24.93 -9.17
N ALA A 37 17.48 23.62 -9.02
CA ALA A 37 18.80 23.05 -8.82
C ALA A 37 19.60 23.02 -10.14
N ALA A 38 20.92 23.05 -10.04
CA ALA A 38 21.80 22.74 -11.17
C ALA A 38 21.94 21.22 -11.31
N THR A 39 21.32 20.63 -12.33
CA THR A 39 21.20 19.17 -12.52
C THR A 39 21.86 18.67 -13.81
N PRO A 40 23.11 19.07 -14.14
CA PRO A 40 23.68 18.87 -15.47
C PRO A 40 23.76 17.41 -15.92
N ALA A 41 23.89 16.47 -14.99
CA ALA A 41 23.88 15.04 -15.30
C ALA A 41 22.47 14.53 -15.71
N VAL A 42 21.42 14.94 -14.98
CA VAL A 42 20.04 14.56 -15.30
C VAL A 42 19.58 15.26 -16.57
N ASP A 43 19.92 16.54 -16.73
CA ASP A 43 19.57 17.35 -17.89
C ASP A 43 20.18 16.76 -19.17
N ALA A 44 21.47 16.42 -19.13
CA ALA A 44 22.15 15.79 -20.26
C ALA A 44 21.58 14.41 -20.60
N LEU A 45 21.13 13.63 -19.61
CA LEU A 45 20.46 12.36 -19.85
C LEU A 45 19.11 12.57 -20.54
N ALA A 46 18.33 13.56 -20.10
CA ALA A 46 17.01 13.85 -20.64
C ALA A 46 17.04 14.42 -22.07
N GLU A 47 18.05 15.20 -22.40
CA GLU A 47 18.26 15.74 -23.76
C GLU A 47 18.72 14.65 -24.75
N ARG A 48 19.60 13.75 -24.29
CA ARG A 48 20.27 12.79 -25.17
C ARG A 48 19.49 11.49 -25.41
N TRP A 49 18.66 11.07 -24.46
CA TRP A 49 18.02 9.76 -24.46
C TRP A 49 16.49 9.85 -24.35
N PRO A 50 15.74 8.82 -24.80
CA PRO A 50 14.29 8.81 -24.66
C PRO A 50 13.85 8.94 -23.19
N THR A 51 12.92 9.86 -22.93
CA THR A 51 12.35 10.10 -21.60
C THR A 51 10.83 10.00 -21.62
N SER A 52 10.26 9.68 -20.47
CA SER A 52 8.81 9.68 -20.24
C SER A 52 8.54 10.00 -18.78
N LEU A 53 7.32 10.41 -18.48
CA LEU A 53 6.78 10.49 -17.13
C LEU A 53 5.91 9.26 -16.83
N LEU A 54 5.86 8.88 -15.56
CA LEU A 54 5.00 7.81 -15.05
C LEU A 54 4.24 8.34 -13.84
N ALA A 55 3.01 7.87 -13.65
CA ALA A 55 2.27 8.11 -12.43
C ALA A 55 2.90 7.33 -11.27
N ALA A 56 3.03 7.98 -10.11
CA ALA A 56 3.67 7.42 -8.91
C ALA A 56 2.82 7.62 -7.65
N SER A 57 1.52 7.89 -7.81
CA SER A 57 0.59 8.24 -6.73
C SER A 57 -0.83 7.78 -7.07
N GLY A 58 -1.72 7.79 -6.09
CA GLY A 58 -3.12 7.45 -6.28
C GLY A 58 -3.36 6.02 -6.80
N ALA A 59 -4.44 5.87 -7.58
CA ALA A 59 -4.90 4.57 -8.08
C ALA A 59 -3.84 3.84 -8.93
N ASP A 60 -2.96 4.57 -9.63
CA ASP A 60 -1.92 4.01 -10.49
C ASP A 60 -0.87 3.19 -9.72
N VAL A 61 -0.77 3.38 -8.40
CA VAL A 61 0.14 2.63 -7.53
C VAL A 61 -0.58 1.87 -6.42
N GLY A 62 -1.91 1.74 -6.51
CA GLY A 62 -2.73 0.99 -5.55
C GLY A 62 -3.11 1.78 -4.29
N LEU A 63 -3.01 3.11 -4.34
CA LEU A 63 -3.51 4.03 -3.31
C LEU A 63 -4.90 4.56 -3.68
N PRO A 64 -5.69 5.07 -2.71
CA PRO A 64 -6.87 5.88 -2.96
C PRO A 64 -6.60 7.04 -3.92
N ASP A 65 -7.60 7.42 -4.71
CA ASP A 65 -7.47 8.52 -5.66
C ASP A 65 -7.07 9.84 -4.97
N GLY A 66 -6.16 10.59 -5.59
CA GLY A 66 -5.59 11.83 -5.03
C GLY A 66 -4.56 11.64 -3.89
N GLN A 67 -4.34 10.42 -3.39
CA GLN A 67 -3.35 10.20 -2.33
C GLN A 67 -1.92 10.24 -2.89
N VAL A 68 -1.06 11.03 -2.23
CA VAL A 68 0.36 11.18 -2.58
C VAL A 68 1.08 9.83 -2.42
N GLY A 69 1.98 9.52 -3.36
CA GLY A 69 2.83 8.34 -3.30
C GLY A 69 3.85 8.41 -2.16
N ASN A 70 4.45 7.27 -1.83
CA ASN A 70 5.51 7.17 -0.84
C ASN A 70 6.55 6.10 -1.26
N SER A 71 7.68 6.07 -0.58
CA SER A 71 8.80 5.18 -0.92
C SER A 71 8.41 3.70 -0.88
N GLU A 72 7.62 3.27 0.11
CA GLU A 72 7.24 1.86 0.27
C GLU A 72 6.36 1.38 -0.89
N VAL A 73 5.29 2.12 -1.17
CA VAL A 73 4.37 1.88 -2.28
C VAL A 73 5.13 1.91 -3.62
N GLY A 74 6.00 2.90 -3.82
CA GLY A 74 6.78 3.05 -5.04
C GLY A 74 7.71 1.85 -5.28
N HIS A 75 8.51 1.48 -4.29
CA HIS A 75 9.45 0.35 -4.41
C HIS A 75 8.73 -0.99 -4.60
N MET A 76 7.59 -1.20 -3.93
CA MET A 76 6.78 -2.40 -4.15
C MET A 76 6.27 -2.51 -5.59
N ASN A 77 5.71 -1.43 -6.13
CA ASN A 77 5.19 -1.42 -7.51
C ASN A 77 6.32 -1.62 -8.55
N ILE A 78 7.45 -0.93 -8.36
CA ILE A 78 8.64 -1.08 -9.23
C ILE A 78 9.15 -2.52 -9.21
N GLY A 79 9.32 -3.11 -8.02
CA GLY A 79 9.81 -4.47 -7.88
C GLY A 79 8.82 -5.54 -8.35
N ALA A 80 7.51 -5.28 -8.21
CA ALA A 80 6.47 -6.23 -8.58
C ALA A 80 6.09 -6.20 -10.07
N GLY A 81 6.35 -5.09 -10.78
CA GLY A 81 5.96 -4.92 -12.18
C GLY A 81 4.44 -4.93 -12.40
N ARG A 82 3.66 -4.60 -11.36
CA ARG A 82 2.19 -4.53 -11.36
C ARG A 82 1.70 -3.62 -10.24
N ILE A 83 0.45 -3.17 -10.34
CA ILE A 83 -0.21 -2.43 -9.27
C ILE A 83 -0.30 -3.31 -8.01
N VAL A 84 0.35 -2.87 -6.93
CA VAL A 84 0.30 -3.53 -5.62
C VAL A 84 -0.75 -2.84 -4.76
N MET A 85 -1.90 -3.50 -4.62
CA MET A 85 -2.96 -3.02 -3.73
C MET A 85 -2.44 -2.98 -2.29
N GLN A 86 -2.48 -1.79 -1.69
CA GLN A 86 -2.07 -1.59 -0.32
C GLN A 86 -3.05 -2.25 0.64
N ASP A 87 -2.54 -2.67 1.82
CA ASP A 87 -3.36 -3.39 2.79
C ASP A 87 -4.49 -2.54 3.34
N LEU A 88 -4.28 -1.22 3.57
CA LEU A 88 -5.34 -0.34 4.06
C LEU A 88 -6.55 -0.27 3.10
N PRO A 89 -6.41 0.05 1.79
CA PRO A 89 -7.52 -0.03 0.83
C PRO A 89 -8.15 -1.42 0.72
N ARG A 90 -7.34 -2.48 0.76
CA ARG A 90 -7.81 -3.87 0.71
C ARG A 90 -8.69 -4.21 1.90
N LEU A 91 -8.24 -3.85 3.11
CA LEU A 91 -8.97 -4.05 4.35
C LEU A 91 -10.19 -3.12 4.45
N ASN A 92 -10.11 -1.87 3.96
CA ASN A 92 -11.26 -0.97 3.87
C ASN A 92 -12.37 -1.55 2.99
N ALA A 93 -12.01 -2.11 1.83
CA ALA A 93 -12.97 -2.79 0.96
C ALA A 93 -13.59 -4.01 1.67
N ALA A 94 -12.77 -4.81 2.35
CA ALA A 94 -13.23 -5.99 3.09
C ALA A 94 -14.10 -5.65 4.32
N CYS A 95 -13.85 -4.51 4.98
CA CYS A 95 -14.74 -3.97 6.01
C CYS A 95 -16.08 -3.55 5.40
N LYS A 96 -16.04 -2.82 4.28
CA LYS A 96 -17.24 -2.27 3.63
C LYS A 96 -18.16 -3.34 3.08
N ASP A 97 -17.62 -4.42 2.52
CA ASP A 97 -18.41 -5.54 2.00
C ASP A 97 -18.71 -6.63 3.04
N GLY A 98 -18.22 -6.47 4.27
CA GLY A 98 -18.40 -7.39 5.38
C GLY A 98 -17.56 -8.67 5.32
N SER A 99 -16.73 -8.85 4.29
CA SER A 99 -15.89 -10.04 4.13
C SER A 99 -14.80 -10.16 5.21
N LEU A 100 -14.36 -9.05 5.81
CA LEU A 100 -13.41 -9.10 6.92
C LEU A 100 -14.04 -9.72 8.17
N ALA A 101 -15.25 -9.29 8.56
CA ALA A 101 -15.96 -9.85 9.71
C ALA A 101 -16.38 -11.32 9.45
N ALA A 102 -16.70 -11.67 8.21
CA ALA A 102 -17.04 -13.02 7.80
C ALA A 102 -15.82 -13.95 7.56
N HIS A 103 -14.59 -13.45 7.75
CA HIS A 103 -13.38 -14.18 7.36
C HIS A 103 -13.27 -15.54 8.10
N ALA A 104 -12.99 -16.61 7.33
CA ALA A 104 -13.03 -17.99 7.84
C ALA A 104 -12.09 -18.23 9.02
N ASP A 105 -10.93 -17.57 9.05
CA ASP A 105 -9.99 -17.69 10.15
C ASP A 105 -10.51 -17.09 11.47
N LEU A 106 -11.25 -15.97 11.42
CA LEU A 106 -11.89 -15.41 12.61
C LEU A 106 -12.93 -16.39 13.16
N GLN A 107 -13.73 -16.98 12.26
CA GLN A 107 -14.71 -18.00 12.60
C GLN A 107 -14.06 -19.24 13.23
N ALA A 108 -12.94 -19.70 12.67
CA ALA A 108 -12.21 -20.86 13.16
C ALA A 108 -11.61 -20.61 14.55
N ILE A 109 -10.98 -19.43 14.76
CA ILE A 109 -10.40 -19.05 16.05
C ILE A 109 -11.49 -18.96 17.12
N ALA A 110 -12.59 -18.26 16.85
CA ALA A 110 -13.68 -18.08 17.80
C ALA A 110 -14.34 -19.40 18.21
N LYS A 111 -14.61 -20.31 17.25
CA LYS A 111 -15.15 -21.63 17.56
C LYS A 111 -14.20 -22.48 18.39
N LYS A 112 -12.90 -22.43 18.07
CA LYS A 112 -11.87 -23.17 18.82
C LYS A 112 -11.76 -22.69 20.26
N THR A 113 -11.76 -21.38 20.50
CA THR A 113 -11.66 -20.82 21.85
C THR A 113 -12.93 -21.03 22.65
N ALA A 114 -14.10 -20.89 22.03
CA ALA A 114 -15.38 -21.17 22.68
C ALA A 114 -15.47 -22.62 23.14
N ALA A 115 -15.01 -23.58 22.33
CA ALA A 115 -15.03 -25.00 22.66
C ALA A 115 -14.18 -25.37 23.89
N CYS A 116 -13.16 -24.58 24.22
CA CYS A 116 -12.32 -24.79 25.41
C CYS A 116 -12.58 -23.79 26.54
N GLY A 117 -13.61 -22.93 26.42
CA GLY A 117 -13.93 -21.90 27.41
C GLY A 117 -12.85 -20.81 27.56
N ALA A 118 -12.01 -20.64 26.55
CA ALA A 118 -10.97 -19.62 26.52
C ALA A 118 -11.47 -18.31 25.90
N ARG A 119 -10.75 -17.22 26.19
CA ARG A 119 -11.03 -15.88 25.68
C ARG A 119 -10.06 -15.49 24.57
N ILE A 120 -10.51 -14.66 23.64
CA ILE A 120 -9.72 -14.12 22.54
C ILE A 120 -9.25 -12.72 22.92
N HIS A 121 -7.94 -12.49 22.86
CA HIS A 121 -7.37 -11.16 23.11
C HIS A 121 -7.13 -10.47 21.78
N VAL A 122 -7.84 -9.37 21.53
CA VAL A 122 -7.62 -8.52 20.36
C VAL A 122 -6.90 -7.28 20.82
N MET A 123 -5.72 -7.03 20.25
CA MET A 123 -4.85 -5.92 20.60
C MET A 123 -4.56 -5.08 19.36
N GLY A 124 -4.57 -3.76 19.47
CA GLY A 124 -4.30 -2.91 18.32
C GLY A 124 -4.34 -1.42 18.65
N LEU A 125 -3.76 -0.63 17.74
CA LEU A 125 -3.83 0.83 17.78
C LEU A 125 -5.25 1.29 17.44
N LEU A 126 -5.88 2.05 18.33
CA LEU A 126 -7.24 2.55 18.15
C LEU A 126 -7.19 4.00 17.66
N SER A 127 -7.15 4.17 16.33
CA SER A 127 -7.03 5.45 15.66
C SER A 127 -7.61 5.41 14.25
N SER A 128 -8.01 6.59 13.74
CA SER A 128 -8.40 6.82 12.34
C SER A 128 -7.22 7.18 11.44
N GLY A 129 -5.99 7.26 11.96
CA GLY A 129 -4.81 7.72 11.23
C GLY A 129 -4.45 6.89 9.99
N GLY A 130 -4.74 5.59 9.99
CA GLY A 130 -4.54 4.73 8.81
C GLY A 130 -3.09 4.38 8.50
N VAL A 131 -2.11 4.86 9.27
CA VAL A 131 -0.69 4.53 9.09
C VAL A 131 -0.37 3.12 9.58
N HIS A 132 -0.74 2.81 10.82
CA HIS A 132 -0.47 1.51 11.44
C HIS A 132 -1.73 0.66 11.68
N ALA A 133 -2.89 1.29 11.79
CA ALA A 133 -4.18 0.64 11.98
C ALA A 133 -5.32 1.59 11.60
N HIS A 134 -6.54 1.04 11.55
CA HIS A 134 -7.77 1.81 11.42
C HIS A 134 -8.84 1.23 12.35
N THR A 135 -9.53 2.09 13.11
CA THR A 135 -10.56 1.67 14.07
C THR A 135 -11.67 0.81 13.43
N ASP A 136 -12.06 1.10 12.18
CA ASP A 136 -13.05 0.28 11.47
C ASP A 136 -12.60 -1.17 11.24
N HIS A 137 -11.31 -1.39 11.01
CA HIS A 137 -10.76 -2.76 10.88
C HIS A 137 -10.80 -3.48 12.21
N PHE A 138 -10.44 -2.77 13.28
CA PHE A 138 -10.50 -3.31 14.64
C PHE A 138 -11.92 -3.74 15.00
N HIS A 139 -12.92 -2.88 14.71
CA HIS A 139 -14.33 -3.19 14.91
C HIS A 139 -14.77 -4.41 14.10
N ALA A 140 -14.48 -4.46 12.80
CA ALA A 140 -14.86 -5.59 11.95
C ALA A 140 -14.27 -6.93 12.43
N VAL A 141 -13.03 -6.93 12.93
CA VAL A 141 -12.42 -8.12 13.53
C VAL A 141 -13.14 -8.55 14.81
N VAL A 142 -13.41 -7.61 15.72
CA VAL A 142 -14.14 -7.89 16.98
C VAL A 142 -15.54 -8.41 16.69
N GLU A 143 -16.28 -7.76 15.79
CA GLU A 143 -17.63 -8.17 15.37
C GLU A 143 -17.63 -9.58 14.79
N GLY A 144 -16.68 -9.90 13.91
CA GLY A 144 -16.54 -11.24 13.33
C GLY A 144 -16.30 -12.33 14.38
N LEU A 145 -15.43 -12.06 15.35
CA LEU A 145 -15.13 -12.99 16.45
C LEU A 145 -16.33 -13.19 17.39
N VAL A 146 -17.01 -12.11 17.76
CA VAL A 146 -18.19 -12.17 18.64
C VAL A 146 -19.36 -12.86 17.94
N ALA A 147 -19.63 -12.56 16.67
CA ALA A 147 -20.68 -13.21 15.88
C ALA A 147 -20.46 -14.73 15.74
N ALA A 148 -19.20 -15.17 15.77
CA ALA A 148 -18.81 -16.57 15.75
C ALA A 148 -18.88 -17.28 17.13
N GLY A 149 -19.28 -16.57 18.18
CA GLY A 149 -19.40 -17.09 19.55
C GLY A 149 -18.14 -16.94 20.42
N GLY A 150 -17.17 -16.13 20.01
CA GLY A 150 -15.97 -15.85 20.79
C GLY A 150 -16.21 -14.86 21.93
N GLU A 151 -15.64 -15.12 23.11
CA GLU A 151 -15.55 -14.15 24.21
C GLU A 151 -14.29 -13.30 24.03
N VAL A 152 -14.44 -12.00 23.72
CA VAL A 152 -13.35 -11.10 23.33
C VAL A 152 -12.93 -10.17 24.46
N ILE A 153 -11.62 -10.03 24.67
CA ILE A 153 -10.98 -9.03 25.52
C ILE A 153 -10.20 -8.05 24.62
N ILE A 154 -10.50 -6.76 24.74
CA ILE A 154 -9.91 -5.70 23.93
C ILE A 154 -8.72 -5.06 24.69
N HIS A 155 -7.60 -4.88 23.99
CA HIS A 155 -6.44 -4.12 24.46
C HIS A 155 -6.14 -3.00 23.46
N GLY A 156 -6.61 -1.79 23.77
CA GLY A 156 -6.39 -0.63 22.93
C GLY A 156 -5.05 0.03 23.21
N PHE A 157 -4.25 0.25 22.16
CA PHE A 157 -3.13 1.19 22.20
C PHE A 157 -3.64 2.54 21.74
N THR A 158 -3.42 3.58 22.55
CA THR A 158 -3.73 4.96 22.18
C THR A 158 -2.66 5.49 21.25
N ASP A 159 -3.06 6.31 20.29
CA ASP A 159 -2.17 6.79 19.23
C ASP A 159 -1.44 8.09 19.59
N GLY A 160 -2.09 9.25 19.42
CA GLY A 160 -1.49 10.55 19.72
C GLY A 160 -0.35 10.99 18.77
N ARG A 161 -0.08 10.25 17.69
CA ARG A 161 0.95 10.57 16.69
C ARG A 161 0.41 10.60 15.27
N ASP A 162 -0.28 9.54 14.87
CA ASP A 162 -0.79 9.36 13.52
C ASP A 162 -2.28 9.77 13.41
N VAL A 163 -2.88 10.14 14.55
CA VAL A 163 -4.30 10.55 14.75
C VAL A 163 -4.80 11.63 13.81
#